data_AF-A0A259MB38-F1
#
_entry.id   AF-A0A259MB38-F1
#
_cell.length_a   1.000
_cell.length_b   1.000
_cell.length_c   1.000
_cell.angle_alpha   90.00
_cell.angle_beta   90.00
_cell.angle_gamma   90.00
#
_symmetry.space_group_name_H-M   'P 1'
#
loop_
_entity.id
_entity.type
_entity.pdbx_description
1 polymer ?
#
loop_
_entity_poly.entity_id
_entity_poly.type
_entity_poly.pdbx_seq_one_letter_code
_entity_poly.pdbx_strand_id
1 'polypeptide(L)' 'MINNDIGKQRRLVEFKDGCRYGKFGKTKAYELIAQERIKAYKLGGKTMIDLDSVDQFHASLPKVESRAS' A
#
# COMPACT_ATOMS: atom_id res chain seq x y z
N MET A 1 18.60 -12.45 0.28
CA MET A 1 17.56 -12.91 -0.68
C MET A 1 17.44 -11.84 -1.76
N ILE A 2 17.94 -12.13 -2.96
CA ILE A 2 17.90 -11.19 -4.09
C ILE A 2 16.60 -11.52 -4.84
N ASN A 3 15.56 -10.70 -4.65
CA ASN A 3 14.23 -10.99 -5.17
C ASN A 3 14.15 -10.70 -6.67
N ASN A 4 13.85 -11.76 -7.42
CA ASN A 4 13.55 -11.83 -8.86
C ASN A 4 12.28 -11.04 -9.23
N ASP A 5 12.28 -9.73 -9.07
CA ASP A 5 11.13 -8.86 -9.42
C ASP A 5 11.51 -7.86 -10.52
N ILE A 6 12.27 -8.37 -11.50
CA ILE A 6 12.78 -7.64 -12.67
C ILE A 6 11.79 -7.71 -13.85
N GLY A 7 10.66 -8.42 -13.71
CA GLY A 7 9.60 -8.51 -14.73
C GLY A 7 8.23 -7.98 -14.31
N LYS A 8 8.06 -7.67 -13.02
CA LYS A 8 6.85 -7.12 -12.39
C LYS A 8 6.52 -5.70 -12.90
N GLN A 9 5.65 -5.46 -13.89
CA GLN A 9 5.19 -4.09 -14.15
C GLN A 9 4.37 -3.61 -12.93
N ARG A 10 5.02 -2.90 -12.02
CA ARG A 10 4.40 -2.42 -10.77
C ARG A 10 3.64 -1.13 -11.01
N ARG A 11 2.43 -1.05 -10.44
CA ARG A 11 1.64 0.19 -10.39
C ARG A 11 2.16 1.08 -9.26
N LEU A 12 3.25 1.78 -9.56
CA LEU A 12 3.91 2.70 -8.61
C LEU A 12 3.35 4.12 -8.77
N VAL A 13 2.94 4.71 -7.65
CA VAL A 13 2.52 6.12 -7.59
C VAL A 13 3.25 6.86 -6.48
N GLU A 14 3.34 8.19 -6.56
CA GLU A 14 3.95 8.97 -5.48
C GLU A 14 3.19 8.77 -4.16
N PHE A 15 3.90 8.89 -3.04
CA PHE A 15 3.36 8.65 -1.70
C PHE A 15 2.02 9.36 -1.43
N LYS A 16 1.87 10.60 -1.87
CA LYS A 16 0.63 11.38 -1.71
C LYS A 16 -0.56 10.75 -2.43
N ASP A 17 -0.33 10.28 -3.66
CA ASP A 17 -1.37 9.66 -4.47
C ASP A 17 -1.69 8.25 -3.98
N GLY A 18 -0.69 7.50 -3.51
CA GLY A 18 -0.90 6.20 -2.85
C GLY A 18 -1.75 6.32 -1.58
N CYS A 19 -1.51 7.35 -0.75
CA CYS A 19 -2.37 7.65 0.40
C CYS A 19 -3.82 7.93 -0.02
N ARG A 20 -4.00 8.75 -1.07
CA ARG A 20 -5.33 9.10 -1.61
C ARG A 20 -6.04 7.88 -2.17
N TYR A 21 -5.33 7.00 -2.87
CA TYR A 21 -5.86 5.75 -3.41
C TYR A 21 -6.28 4.81 -2.28
N GLY A 22 -5.39 4.58 -1.31
CA GLY A 22 -5.62 3.68 -0.19
C GLY A 22 -6.62 4.17 0.87
N LYS A 23 -7.15 5.40 0.72
CA LYS A 23 -8.10 6.03 1.65
C LYS A 23 -7.57 6.10 3.09
N PHE A 24 -6.27 6.35 3.26
CA PHE A 24 -5.65 6.52 4.57
C PHE A 24 -4.73 7.76 4.63
N GLY A 25 -4.61 8.33 5.82
CA GLY A 25 -3.72 9.48 6.07
C GLY A 25 -2.24 9.10 6.04
N LYS A 26 -1.35 10.11 6.04
CA LYS A 26 0.11 9.91 5.98
C LYS A 26 0.64 9.06 7.13
N THR A 27 0.21 9.34 8.37
CA THR A 27 0.61 8.57 9.55
C THR A 27 0.28 7.09 9.36
N LYS A 28 -0.96 6.80 8.93
CA LYS A 28 -1.39 5.43 8.69
C LYS A 28 -0.62 4.76 7.55
N ALA A 29 -0.31 5.49 6.48
CA ALA A 29 0.52 4.98 5.40
C ALA A 29 1.90 4.55 5.89
N TYR A 30 2.56 5.36 6.73
CA TYR A 30 3.85 5.00 7.31
C TYR A 30 3.75 3.78 8.24
N GLU A 31 2.72 3.70 9.07
CA GLU A 31 2.47 2.50 9.89
C GLU A 31 2.34 1.25 9.03
N LEU A 32 1.53 1.31 7.96
CA LEU A 32 1.31 0.17 7.07
C LEU A 32 2.59 -0.24 6.33
N ILE A 33 3.46 0.70 5.96
CA ILE A 33 4.77 0.40 5.38
C ILE A 33 5.68 -0.25 6.42
N ALA A 34 5.74 0.29 7.65
CA ALA A 34 6.55 -0.25 8.73
C ALA A 34 6.11 -1.65 9.17
N GLN A 35 4.82 -1.95 9.06
CA GLN A 35 4.23 -3.27 9.32
C GLN A 35 4.28 -4.21 8.11
N GLU A 36 4.90 -3.79 7.00
CA GLU A 36 4.98 -4.55 5.74
C GLU A 36 3.60 -4.92 5.14
N ARG A 37 2.55 -4.20 5.56
CA ARG A 37 1.16 -4.38 5.07
C ARG A 37 0.97 -3.78 3.69
N ILE A 38 1.74 -2.76 3.34
CA ILE A 38 1.85 -2.18 1.99
C ILE A 38 3.32 -1.99 1.62
N LYS A 39 3.65 -2.08 0.35
CA LYS A 39 5.02 -1.95 -0.17
C LYS A 39 5.28 -0.53 -0.67
N ALA A 40 6.47 -0.03 -0.36
CA ALA A 40 6.97 1.24 -0.87
C ALA A 40 8.43 1.13 -1.32
N TYR A 41 8.80 1.93 -2.32
CA TYR A 41 10.12 1.94 -2.93
C TYR A 41 10.67 3.36 -3.01
N LYS A 42 11.99 3.50 -3.04
CA LYS A 42 12.66 4.78 -3.33
C LYS A 42 12.94 4.89 -4.83
N LEU A 43 12.55 6.01 -5.43
CA LEU A 43 12.83 6.34 -6.83
C LEU A 43 13.20 7.82 -6.94
N GLY A 44 14.48 8.11 -7.23
CA GLY A 44 14.94 9.50 -7.42
C GLY A 44 14.64 10.43 -6.25
N GLY A 45 14.82 9.96 -5.01
CA GLY A 45 14.52 10.72 -3.79
C GLY A 45 13.03 10.73 -3.38
N LYS A 46 12.13 10.31 -4.27
CA LYS A 46 10.69 10.16 -3.98
C LYS A 46 10.40 8.79 -3.39
N THR A 47 9.38 8.74 -2.53
CA THR A 47 8.79 7.48 -2.07
C THR A 47 7.61 7.12 -2.98
N MET A 48 7.65 5.91 -3.55
CA MET A 48 6.63 5.36 -4.43
C MET A 48 5.88 4.25 -3.70
N ILE A 49 4.55 4.28 -3.72
CA ILE A 49 3.68 3.24 -3.15
C ILE A 49 3.24 2.28 -4.27
N ASP A 50 3.26 0.99 -3.96
CA ASP A 50 2.77 -0.08 -4.83
C ASP A 50 1.27 -0.30 -4.65
N LEU A 51 0.47 0.08 -5.64
CA LEU A 51 -0.99 -0.02 -5.57
C LEU A 51 -1.48 -1.47 -5.45
N ASP A 52 -0.75 -2.45 -5.98
CA ASP A 52 -1.16 -3.86 -5.84
C ASP A 52 -1.11 -4.30 -4.38
N SER A 53 -0.12 -3.83 -3.62
CA SER A 53 -0.03 -4.10 -2.18
C SER A 53 -1.12 -3.39 -1.38
N VAL A 54 -1.59 -2.23 -1.83
CA VAL A 54 -2.72 -1.51 -1.22
C VAL A 54 -4.02 -2.27 -1.44
N ASP A 55 -4.25 -2.77 -2.66
CA ASP A 55 -5.42 -3.60 -2.96
C ASP A 55 -5.44 -4.88 -2.12
N GLN A 56 -4.28 -5.54 -1.97
CA GLN A 56 -4.12 -6.69 -1.08
C GLN A 56 -4.43 -6.35 0.38
N PHE A 57 -3.97 -5.19 0.86
CA PHE A 57 -4.29 -4.73 2.21
C PHE A 57 -5.81 -4.54 2.38
N HIS A 58 -6.48 -3.87 1.45
CA HIS A 58 -7.94 -3.69 1.51
C HIS A 58 -8.71 -5.01 1.44
N ALA A 59 -8.28 -5.95 0.59
CA ALA A 59 -8.88 -7.27 0.49
C ALA A 59 -8.75 -8.09 1.80
N SER A 60 -7.76 -7.78 2.63
CA SER A 60 -7.54 -8.44 3.92
C SER A 60 -8.33 -7.83 5.09
N LEU A 61 -9.03 -6.71 4.88
CA LEU A 61 -9.77 -6.06 5.96
C LEU A 61 -10.98 -6.92 6.38
N PRO A 62 -11.23 -7.06 7.70
CA PRO A 62 -12.42 -7.75 8.17
C PRO A 62 -13.68 -6.99 7.74
N LYS A 63 -14.71 -7.73 7.34
CA LYS A 63 -16.03 -7.14 7.06
C LYS A 63 -16.63 -6.63 8.36
N VAL A 64 -17.20 -5.43 8.33
CA VAL A 64 -18.02 -4.94 9.44
C VAL A 64 -19.30 -5.78 9.48
N GLU A 65 -19.55 -6.47 10.58
CA GLU A 65 -20.83 -7.13 10.80
C GLU A 65 -21.88 -6.04 11.08
N SER A 66 -22.86 -5.91 10.19
CA SER A 66 -24.04 -5.12 10.48
C SER A 66 -24.85 -5.86 11.54
N ARG A 67 -24.89 -5.37 12.78
CA ARG A 67 -25.97 -5.76 13.69
C ARG A 67 -27.25 -5.21 13.07
N ALA A 68 -28.01 -6.09 12.44
CA ALA A 68 -29.41 -5.80 12.14
C ALA A 68 -30.10 -5.59 13.50
N SER A 69 -30.45 -4.34 13.79
CA SER A 69 -31.36 -4.00 14.89
C SER A 69 -32.78 -4.43 14.56
#